data_AF-A0A6B1BAU8-F1
#
_entry.id   AF-A0A6B1BAU8-F1
#
_cell.length_a   1.000
_cell.length_b   1.000
_cell.length_c   1.000
_cell.angle_alpha   90.00
_cell.angle_beta   90.00
_cell.angle_gamma   90.00
#
_symmetry.space_group_name_H-M   'P 1'
#
loop_
_entity.id
_entity.type
_entity.pdbx_description
1 polymer ?
#
loop_
_entity_poly.entity_id
_entity_poly.type
_entity_poly.pdbx_seq_one_letter_code
_entity_poly.pdbx_strand_id
1 'polypeptide(L)'
;MRPPSVNDLALRIADVGLPHPLLVIAARAAIAAGDPDSAADEAHRLRRSLLGPAVNATGVLLHTNLGRAPLGNQHSRAPLGNQHSRAPLDLESDNQPVRFSNLEFDLASGRRGSRTTHASLLLATLTGAEAALVVNNCAAAVTLVLAALAHDRGVAVSRGELVEIGGGFRVPEVMEQSGARLVEVGTTNRTRAADYRAAAERDDVALLLKVHPSNYRITGFTEEASVADLAAVGPPVVSDLGSGLLDERCDWLGQRPDWLAGEPGARQTLAAGAALVTFSGDKLMGGPQAGIICGRADLIAACAAHPLMRAFRPGSLVLDALQSVALAYLRRDADAIPFWRMARAPVEELAQRAEALGVGRPTRTTALAGAGSLPGQEIPSAGIELDGDYAAALRAFDPPVVARVNEQTTVIDLRTVDPVDDAVVAAAVRQALQQQA
;
A
#
# COMPACT_ATOMS: atom_id res chain seq x y z
N MET A 1 -3.10 -24.64 -46.90
CA MET A 1 -1.77 -24.18 -46.42
C MET A 1 -1.39 -25.02 -45.21
N ARG A 2 -0.13 -25.46 -45.09
CA ARG A 2 0.35 -26.03 -43.82
C ARG A 2 0.46 -24.88 -42.82
N PRO A 3 0.00 -25.04 -41.56
CA PRO A 3 0.19 -24.00 -40.55
C PRO A 3 1.69 -23.71 -40.41
N PRO A 4 2.09 -22.43 -40.22
CA PRO A 4 3.49 -22.07 -40.06
C PRO A 4 4.11 -22.81 -38.87
N SER A 5 5.41 -23.11 -38.98
CA SER A 5 6.17 -23.65 -37.84
C SER A 5 6.06 -22.70 -36.66
N VAL A 6 5.71 -23.23 -35.48
CA VAL A 6 5.66 -22.48 -34.22
C VAL A 6 6.98 -21.76 -33.95
N ASN A 7 8.11 -22.44 -34.22
CA ASN A 7 9.43 -21.89 -33.97
C ASN A 7 9.76 -20.74 -34.93
N ASP A 8 9.37 -20.86 -36.20
CA ASP A 8 9.60 -19.81 -37.20
C ASP A 8 8.72 -18.59 -36.92
N LEU A 9 7.52 -18.81 -36.39
CA LEU A 9 6.65 -17.74 -35.93
C LEU A 9 7.22 -17.05 -34.69
N ALA A 10 7.73 -17.80 -33.71
CA ALA A 10 8.38 -17.24 -32.52
C ALA A 10 9.65 -16.42 -32.85
N LEU A 11 10.47 -16.88 -33.80
CA LEU A 11 11.67 -16.14 -34.24
C LEU A 11 11.32 -14.82 -34.95
N ARG A 12 10.18 -14.76 -35.63
CA ARG A 12 9.70 -13.54 -36.32
C ARG A 12 9.25 -12.44 -35.37
N ILE A 13 8.92 -12.77 -34.14
CA ILE A 13 8.41 -11.85 -33.11
C ILE A 13 9.43 -11.63 -31.97
N ALA A 14 10.71 -11.87 -32.26
CA ALA A 14 11.80 -11.75 -31.27
C ALA A 14 12.02 -10.33 -30.76
N ASP A 15 11.59 -9.33 -31.50
CA ASP A 15 11.66 -7.90 -31.20
C ASP A 15 10.71 -7.45 -30.08
N VAL A 16 9.74 -8.28 -29.69
CA VAL A 16 8.81 -8.01 -28.57
C VAL A 16 9.53 -7.97 -27.20
N GLY A 17 10.77 -8.45 -27.12
CA GLY A 17 11.60 -8.38 -25.91
C GLY A 17 11.23 -9.43 -24.85
N LEU A 18 10.45 -10.45 -25.22
CA LEU A 18 10.21 -11.63 -24.38
C LEU A 18 11.24 -12.73 -24.66
N PRO A 19 11.63 -13.52 -23.65
CA PRO A 19 12.40 -14.74 -23.87
C PRO A 19 11.72 -15.70 -24.85
N HIS A 20 12.51 -16.37 -25.69
CA HIS A 20 12.02 -17.31 -26.72
C HIS A 20 10.94 -18.30 -26.25
N PRO A 21 11.02 -18.93 -25.06
CA PRO A 21 9.95 -19.82 -24.59
C PRO A 21 8.58 -19.15 -24.46
N LEU A 22 8.52 -17.86 -24.14
CA LEU A 22 7.26 -17.10 -24.07
C LEU A 22 6.76 -16.71 -25.46
N LEU A 23 7.66 -16.40 -26.39
CA LEU A 23 7.30 -16.18 -27.79
C LEU A 23 6.70 -17.44 -28.43
N VAL A 24 7.19 -18.62 -28.05
CA VAL A 24 6.60 -19.91 -28.45
C VAL A 24 5.18 -20.08 -27.92
N ILE A 25 4.88 -19.63 -26.70
CA ILE A 25 3.52 -19.66 -26.14
C ILE A 25 2.60 -18.76 -26.98
N ALA A 26 3.02 -17.53 -27.27
CA ALA A 26 2.25 -16.60 -28.10
C ALA A 26 2.00 -17.14 -29.52
N ALA A 27 3.03 -17.69 -30.16
CA ALA A 27 2.92 -18.31 -31.47
C ALA A 27 1.93 -19.49 -31.49
N ARG A 28 1.90 -20.31 -30.43
CA ARG A 28 0.92 -21.41 -30.29
C ARG A 28 -0.50 -20.90 -30.12
N ALA A 29 -0.71 -19.87 -29.30
CA ALA A 29 -2.02 -19.26 -29.11
C ALA A 29 -2.57 -18.68 -30.42
N ALA A 30 -1.76 -17.95 -31.19
CA ALA A 30 -2.12 -17.44 -32.51
C ALA A 30 -2.52 -18.54 -33.50
N ILE A 31 -1.72 -19.61 -33.59
CA ILE A 31 -2.03 -20.78 -34.44
C ILE A 31 -3.31 -21.48 -33.99
N ALA A 32 -3.52 -21.65 -32.67
CA ALA A 32 -4.72 -22.29 -32.12
C ALA A 32 -5.99 -21.46 -32.36
N ALA A 33 -5.87 -20.13 -32.38
CA ALA A 33 -6.95 -19.22 -32.74
C ALA A 33 -7.26 -19.21 -34.26
N GLY A 34 -6.45 -19.89 -35.07
CA GLY A 34 -6.59 -19.90 -36.53
C GLY A 34 -6.06 -18.64 -37.22
N ASP A 35 -5.34 -17.78 -36.49
CA ASP A 35 -4.79 -16.52 -36.98
C ASP A 35 -3.30 -16.41 -36.60
N PRO A 36 -2.38 -17.08 -37.34
CA PRO A 36 -0.96 -17.01 -37.05
C PRO A 36 -0.34 -15.62 -37.16
N ASP A 37 -0.96 -14.70 -37.91
CA ASP A 37 -0.43 -13.34 -38.09
C ASP A 37 -0.65 -12.49 -36.82
N SER A 38 -1.60 -12.88 -35.94
CA SER A 38 -1.81 -12.28 -34.61
C SER A 38 -0.73 -12.61 -33.57
N ALA A 39 0.32 -13.37 -33.90
CA ALA A 39 1.32 -13.81 -32.93
C ALA A 39 2.09 -12.66 -32.25
N ALA A 40 2.34 -11.57 -32.96
CA ALA A 40 2.96 -10.37 -32.40
C ALA A 40 2.04 -9.74 -31.34
N ASP A 41 0.74 -9.58 -31.66
CA ASP A 41 -0.25 -9.06 -30.73
C ASP A 41 -0.39 -9.94 -29.49
N GLU A 42 -0.37 -11.26 -29.67
CA GLU A 42 -0.40 -12.22 -28.58
C GLU A 42 0.84 -12.13 -27.70
N ALA A 43 2.03 -11.94 -28.28
CA ALA A 43 3.25 -11.73 -27.52
C ALA A 43 3.23 -10.41 -26.75
N HIS A 44 2.72 -9.32 -27.33
CA HIS A 44 2.53 -8.07 -26.61
C HIS A 44 1.47 -8.19 -25.50
N ARG A 45 0.37 -8.93 -25.72
CA ARG A 45 -0.62 -9.25 -24.69
C ARG A 45 0.00 -10.04 -23.54
N LEU A 46 0.78 -11.08 -23.86
CA LEU A 46 1.50 -11.87 -22.88
C LEU A 46 2.48 -11.01 -22.09
N ARG A 47 3.28 -10.16 -22.75
CA ARG A 47 4.23 -9.25 -22.08
C ARG A 47 3.52 -8.32 -21.10
N ARG A 48 2.39 -7.72 -21.51
CA ARG A 48 1.58 -6.84 -20.64
C ARG A 48 0.88 -7.57 -19.49
N SER A 49 0.68 -8.89 -19.61
CA SER A 49 0.11 -9.71 -18.53
C SER A 49 1.12 -10.06 -17.43
N LEU A 50 2.41 -9.92 -17.71
CA LEU A 50 3.46 -10.06 -16.71
C LEU A 50 3.52 -8.80 -15.83
N LEU A 51 4.03 -8.97 -14.61
CA LEU A 51 4.23 -7.83 -13.71
C LEU A 51 5.21 -6.84 -14.34
N GLY A 52 4.77 -5.60 -14.52
CA GLY A 52 5.52 -4.54 -15.16
C GLY A 52 5.02 -3.14 -14.74
N PRO A 53 5.66 -2.07 -15.23
CA PRO A 53 5.24 -0.72 -14.94
C PRO A 53 3.87 -0.43 -15.56
N ALA A 54 3.09 0.42 -14.88
CA ALA A 54 1.85 0.99 -15.40
C ALA A 54 1.72 2.44 -14.92
N VAL A 55 1.32 3.34 -15.80
CA VAL A 55 1.05 4.73 -15.47
C VAL A 55 -0.33 4.81 -14.82
N ASN A 56 -0.38 5.23 -13.55
CA ASN A 56 -1.63 5.45 -12.83
C ASN A 56 -2.20 6.82 -13.18
N ALA A 57 -3.18 6.86 -14.07
CA ALA A 57 -3.93 8.06 -14.46
C ALA A 57 -5.34 8.10 -13.87
N THR A 58 -5.62 7.31 -12.82
CA THR A 58 -6.96 7.18 -12.23
C THR A 58 -7.30 8.29 -11.26
N GLY A 59 -6.28 8.96 -10.68
CA GLY A 59 -6.45 9.88 -9.55
C GLY A 59 -6.60 9.17 -8.21
N VAL A 60 -6.50 7.84 -8.15
CA VAL A 60 -6.51 7.08 -6.89
C VAL A 60 -5.08 6.86 -6.42
N LEU A 61 -4.68 7.53 -5.33
CA LEU A 61 -3.30 7.50 -4.81
C LEU A 61 -2.90 6.10 -4.30
N LEU A 62 -3.69 5.51 -3.40
CA LEU A 62 -3.48 4.15 -2.88
C LEU A 62 -4.33 3.14 -3.66
N HIS A 63 -4.04 2.98 -4.95
CA HIS A 63 -4.79 2.08 -5.83
C HIS A 63 -4.42 0.61 -5.55
N THR A 64 -5.33 -0.16 -4.96
CA THR A 64 -5.06 -1.55 -4.53
C THR A 64 -4.61 -2.45 -5.67
N ASN A 65 -5.21 -2.34 -6.85
CA ASN A 65 -4.85 -3.19 -8.01
C ASN A 65 -3.53 -2.78 -8.68
N LEU A 66 -3.01 -1.57 -8.40
CA LEU A 66 -1.75 -1.06 -8.96
C LEU A 66 -0.64 -1.02 -7.89
N GLY A 67 -0.81 -1.73 -6.77
CA GLY A 67 0.24 -1.91 -5.76
C GLY A 67 0.27 -0.87 -4.65
N ARG A 68 -0.78 -0.06 -4.47
CA ARG A 68 -0.91 0.97 -3.41
C ARG A 68 0.19 2.06 -3.50
N ALA A 69 0.95 2.29 -2.43
CA ALA A 69 1.94 3.34 -2.36
C ALA A 69 3.14 3.03 -3.27
N PRO A 70 3.47 3.90 -4.24
CA PRO A 70 4.65 3.69 -5.07
C PRO A 70 5.93 3.91 -4.26
N LEU A 71 6.91 3.04 -4.48
CA LEU A 71 8.26 3.18 -3.92
C LEU A 71 9.13 3.99 -4.86
N GLY A 72 9.89 4.95 -4.34
CA GLY A 72 10.80 5.75 -5.16
C GLY A 72 11.90 4.88 -5.78
N ASN A 73 12.48 5.33 -6.91
CA ASN A 73 13.58 4.68 -7.65
C ASN A 73 14.90 4.53 -6.85
N GLN A 74 14.89 4.65 -5.53
CA GLN A 74 16.07 4.43 -4.67
C GLN A 74 16.39 2.93 -4.46
N HIS A 75 15.51 2.03 -4.90
CA HIS A 75 15.64 0.58 -4.70
C HIS A 75 16.54 -0.12 -5.74
N SER A 76 16.96 0.58 -6.79
CA SER A 76 18.11 0.20 -7.63
C SER A 76 19.41 0.62 -6.93
N ARG A 77 19.71 -0.08 -5.82
CA ARG A 77 21.03 -0.19 -5.14
C ARG A 77 21.94 1.05 -5.25
N ALA A 78 21.86 1.94 -4.27
CA ALA A 78 23.03 2.69 -3.82
C ALA A 78 23.10 2.61 -2.28
N PRO A 79 24.20 2.09 -1.68
CA PRO A 79 24.44 2.30 -0.27
C PRO A 79 24.60 3.80 -0.03
N LEU A 80 24.15 4.28 1.13
CA LEU A 80 24.34 5.64 1.66
C LEU A 80 25.68 6.25 1.18
N GLY A 81 25.62 6.99 0.07
CA GLY A 81 26.80 7.32 -0.73
C GLY A 81 26.42 7.62 -2.18
N ASN A 82 26.19 8.90 -2.44
CA ASN A 82 26.12 9.56 -3.75
C ASN A 82 24.94 9.15 -4.63
N GLN A 83 23.90 9.97 -4.54
CA GLN A 83 22.74 10.04 -5.43
C GLN A 83 23.21 10.27 -6.87
N HIS A 84 22.79 9.45 -7.82
CA HIS A 84 22.35 9.87 -9.16
C HIS A 84 21.34 8.83 -9.67
N SER A 85 20.20 9.33 -10.11
CA SER A 85 19.07 8.63 -10.72
C SER A 85 19.47 7.54 -11.72
N ARG A 86 18.90 6.33 -11.60
CA ARG A 86 18.80 5.36 -12.71
C ARG A 86 17.39 4.77 -12.78
N ALA A 87 16.84 4.77 -13.98
CA ALA A 87 15.62 4.06 -14.37
C ALA A 87 15.82 2.53 -14.26
N PRO A 88 14.74 1.71 -14.25
CA PRO A 88 14.85 0.27 -14.09
C PRO A 88 15.41 -0.41 -15.35
N LEU A 89 16.36 -1.33 -15.15
CA LEU A 89 16.68 -2.46 -16.04
C LEU A 89 17.51 -2.21 -17.32
N ASP A 90 18.43 -1.24 -17.33
CA ASP A 90 19.58 -1.32 -18.27
C ASP A 90 20.64 -2.29 -17.70
N LEU A 91 20.42 -3.58 -17.96
CA LEU A 91 21.32 -4.69 -17.58
C LEU A 91 22.73 -4.61 -18.21
N GLU A 92 22.95 -3.68 -19.14
CA GLU A 92 24.21 -3.60 -19.91
C GLU A 92 25.23 -2.60 -19.35
N SER A 93 24.92 -1.81 -18.32
CA SER A 93 25.84 -0.76 -17.83
C SER A 93 25.97 -0.59 -16.32
N ASP A 94 25.61 -1.61 -15.53
CA ASP A 94 25.83 -1.60 -14.07
C ASP A 94 27.01 -2.51 -13.69
N ASN A 95 28.23 -2.01 -13.87
CA ASN A 95 29.43 -2.55 -13.23
C ASN A 95 29.43 -2.19 -11.72
N GLN A 96 28.28 -2.32 -11.05
CA GLN A 96 28.18 -2.11 -9.62
C GLN A 96 28.79 -3.31 -8.88
N PRO A 97 29.62 -3.09 -7.87
CA PRO A 97 30.15 -4.19 -7.08
C PRO A 97 29.02 -4.93 -6.36
N VAL A 98 28.98 -6.26 -6.51
CA VAL A 98 28.08 -7.13 -5.74
C VAL A 98 28.49 -7.05 -4.26
N ARG A 99 27.60 -6.52 -3.42
CA ARG A 99 27.80 -6.39 -1.97
C ARG A 99 26.69 -7.09 -1.20
N PHE A 100 27.08 -7.75 -0.10
CA PHE A 100 26.17 -8.26 0.92
C PHE A 100 25.71 -7.12 1.85
N SER A 101 24.62 -7.34 2.58
CA SER A 101 24.13 -6.41 3.61
C SER A 101 24.34 -6.96 5.01
N ASN A 102 24.36 -6.06 5.99
CA ASN A 102 24.44 -6.39 7.42
C ASN A 102 23.08 -6.81 8.01
N LEU A 103 22.20 -7.42 7.19
CA LEU A 103 20.79 -7.67 7.52
C LEU A 103 20.58 -8.36 8.88
N GLU A 104 21.34 -9.40 9.19
CA GLU A 104 21.29 -10.10 10.48
C GLU A 104 22.68 -10.11 11.15
N PHE A 105 23.52 -9.12 10.84
CA PHE A 105 24.89 -9.09 11.30
C PHE A 105 25.19 -7.77 11.97
N ASP A 106 25.41 -7.81 13.28
CA ASP A 106 25.77 -6.64 14.05
C ASP A 106 27.25 -6.32 13.83
N LEU A 107 27.52 -5.16 13.21
CA LEU A 107 28.87 -4.77 12.82
C LEU A 107 29.76 -4.40 14.00
N ALA A 108 29.18 -4.02 15.14
CA ALA A 108 29.95 -3.64 16.32
C ALA A 108 30.48 -4.87 17.09
N SER A 109 29.65 -5.91 17.22
CA SER A 109 29.97 -7.13 17.94
C SER A 109 30.48 -8.27 17.03
N GLY A 110 30.23 -8.18 15.73
CA GLY A 110 30.55 -9.25 14.77
C GLY A 110 29.67 -10.50 14.92
N ARG A 111 28.51 -10.39 15.60
CA ARG A 111 27.61 -11.52 15.90
C ARG A 111 26.29 -11.41 15.14
N ARG A 112 25.56 -12.52 15.11
CA ARG A 112 24.20 -12.54 14.56
C ARG A 112 23.28 -11.63 15.38
N GLY A 113 22.59 -10.72 14.69
CA GLY A 113 21.56 -9.83 15.24
C GLY A 113 20.17 -10.12 14.69
N SER A 114 19.17 -9.34 15.14
CA SER A 114 17.83 -9.37 14.55
C SER A 114 17.75 -8.45 13.33
N ARG A 115 17.13 -8.94 12.25
CA ARG A 115 16.95 -8.13 11.03
C ARG A 115 16.00 -6.96 11.18
N THR A 116 15.10 -7.02 12.14
CA THR A 116 14.09 -5.97 12.32
C THR A 116 14.61 -4.82 13.16
N THR A 117 15.77 -4.96 13.83
CA THR A 117 16.29 -3.98 14.81
C THR A 117 16.34 -2.57 14.26
N HIS A 118 16.90 -2.38 13.05
CA HIS A 118 17.08 -1.05 12.48
C HIS A 118 15.74 -0.36 12.16
N ALA A 119 14.87 -1.03 11.40
CA ALA A 119 13.54 -0.48 11.08
C ALA A 119 12.69 -0.26 12.34
N SER A 120 12.74 -1.19 13.30
CA SER A 120 11.97 -1.11 14.54
C SER A 120 12.38 0.08 15.40
N LEU A 121 13.70 0.35 15.50
CA LEU A 121 14.20 1.54 16.20
C LEU A 121 13.62 2.84 15.61
N LEU A 122 13.63 2.96 14.28
CA LEU A 122 13.15 4.16 13.59
C LEU A 122 11.63 4.33 13.77
N LEU A 123 10.87 3.24 13.66
CA LEU A 123 9.41 3.24 13.84
C LEU A 123 8.99 3.56 15.28
N ALA A 124 9.69 3.01 16.28
CA ALA A 124 9.48 3.36 17.68
C ALA A 124 9.73 4.86 17.91
N THR A 125 10.83 5.38 17.35
CA THR A 125 11.17 6.82 17.41
C THR A 125 10.08 7.70 16.77
N LEU A 126 9.59 7.32 15.58
CA LEU A 126 8.56 8.08 14.86
C LEU A 126 7.23 8.10 15.61
N THR A 127 6.83 6.96 16.19
CA THR A 127 5.56 6.82 16.90
C THR A 127 5.61 7.27 18.36
N GLY A 128 6.81 7.42 18.93
CA GLY A 128 6.98 7.66 20.37
C GLY A 128 6.72 6.42 21.23
N ALA A 129 6.69 5.23 20.63
CA ALA A 129 6.54 3.97 21.33
C ALA A 129 7.83 3.57 22.05
N GLU A 130 7.70 2.72 23.08
CA GLU A 130 8.84 2.13 23.79
C GLU A 130 9.61 1.15 22.90
N ALA A 131 8.88 0.38 22.08
CA ALA A 131 9.44 -0.54 21.10
C ALA A 131 8.52 -0.71 19.88
N ALA A 132 9.06 -1.30 18.82
CA ALA A 132 8.30 -1.68 17.64
C ALA A 132 8.74 -3.04 17.09
N LEU A 133 7.90 -3.62 16.24
CA LEU A 133 8.15 -4.86 15.52
C LEU A 133 7.57 -4.75 14.10
N VAL A 134 8.30 -5.30 13.12
CA VAL A 134 7.89 -5.32 11.72
C VAL A 134 7.64 -6.75 11.27
N VAL A 135 6.47 -6.99 10.69
CA VAL A 135 6.01 -8.25 10.10
C VAL A 135 5.56 -8.04 8.65
N ASN A 136 5.14 -9.12 7.98
CA ASN A 136 4.81 -9.13 6.56
C ASN A 136 3.74 -8.11 6.13
N ASN A 137 2.63 -7.99 6.86
CA ASN A 137 1.53 -7.06 6.59
C ASN A 137 0.70 -6.83 7.88
N CYS A 138 -0.23 -5.87 7.86
CA CYS A 138 -1.03 -5.53 9.04
C CYS A 138 -1.91 -6.72 9.52
N ALA A 139 -2.39 -7.56 8.60
CA ALA A 139 -3.12 -8.78 8.95
C ALA A 139 -2.27 -9.74 9.80
N ALA A 140 -1.00 -9.93 9.41
CA ALA A 140 -0.04 -10.71 10.19
C ALA A 140 0.29 -10.03 11.53
N ALA A 141 0.27 -8.70 11.59
CA ALA A 141 0.50 -7.95 12.83
C ALA A 141 -0.61 -8.24 13.85
N VAL A 142 -1.88 -8.08 13.45
CA VAL A 142 -3.04 -8.39 14.28
C VAL A 142 -3.02 -9.86 14.70
N THR A 143 -2.81 -10.78 13.76
CA THR A 143 -2.75 -12.23 14.05
C THR A 143 -1.66 -12.56 15.06
N LEU A 144 -0.46 -11.98 14.91
CA LEU A 144 0.66 -12.21 15.82
C LEU A 144 0.37 -11.68 17.22
N VAL A 145 -0.18 -10.47 17.33
CA VAL A 145 -0.54 -9.86 18.61
C VAL A 145 -1.57 -10.72 19.34
N LEU A 146 -2.63 -11.14 18.66
CA LEU A 146 -3.66 -11.99 19.26
C LEU A 146 -3.10 -13.35 19.70
N ALA A 147 -2.32 -14.01 18.84
CA ALA A 147 -1.73 -15.31 19.16
C ALA A 147 -0.72 -15.22 20.32
N ALA A 148 0.09 -14.16 20.37
CA ALA A 148 1.11 -14.00 21.41
C ALA A 148 0.54 -13.59 22.76
N LEU A 149 -0.56 -12.82 22.78
CA LEU A 149 -1.05 -12.17 24.00
C LEU A 149 -2.38 -12.73 24.53
N ALA A 150 -3.16 -13.42 23.69
CA ALA A 150 -4.54 -13.80 24.01
C ALA A 150 -4.90 -15.24 23.63
N HIS A 151 -3.93 -16.13 23.39
CA HIS A 151 -4.20 -17.55 23.13
C HIS A 151 -5.04 -18.17 24.26
N ASP A 152 -6.11 -18.86 23.90
CA ASP A 152 -7.14 -19.46 24.78
C ASP A 152 -7.89 -18.48 25.71
N ARG A 153 -7.64 -17.17 25.56
CA ARG A 153 -8.24 -16.11 26.37
C ARG A 153 -9.16 -15.22 25.54
N GLY A 154 -10.01 -14.47 26.23
CA GLY A 154 -11.00 -13.59 25.61
C GLY A 154 -10.36 -12.33 25.03
N VAL A 155 -10.86 -11.89 23.89
CA VAL A 155 -10.56 -10.59 23.30
C VAL A 155 -11.85 -9.85 23.07
N ALA A 156 -12.03 -8.76 23.80
CA ALA A 156 -13.23 -7.95 23.71
C ALA A 156 -13.12 -7.00 22.50
N VAL A 157 -14.13 -6.98 21.64
CA VAL A 157 -14.20 -6.12 20.45
C VAL A 157 -15.64 -5.69 20.17
N SER A 158 -15.81 -4.47 19.70
CA SER A 158 -17.11 -3.92 19.33
C SER A 158 -17.72 -4.69 18.16
N ARG A 159 -19.03 -5.01 18.24
CA ARG A 159 -19.77 -5.60 17.10
C ARG A 159 -19.70 -4.73 15.84
N GLY A 160 -19.63 -3.42 16.00
CA GLY A 160 -19.48 -2.46 14.90
C GLY A 160 -18.11 -2.49 14.22
N GLU A 161 -17.12 -3.16 14.83
CA GLU A 161 -15.72 -3.21 14.39
C GLU A 161 -15.33 -4.61 13.86
N LEU A 162 -16.29 -5.55 13.75
CA LEU A 162 -16.09 -6.88 13.16
C LEU A 162 -16.14 -6.84 11.63
N VAL A 163 -15.10 -6.28 11.04
CA VAL A 163 -15.09 -5.84 9.64
C VAL A 163 -14.44 -6.84 8.69
N GLU A 164 -14.83 -6.77 7.42
CA GLU A 164 -14.08 -7.33 6.30
C GLU A 164 -13.27 -6.22 5.62
N ILE A 165 -11.96 -6.40 5.55
CA ILE A 165 -11.02 -5.46 4.93
C ILE A 165 -10.43 -6.08 3.67
N GLY A 166 -10.50 -5.36 2.56
CA GLY A 166 -10.01 -5.85 1.27
C GLY A 166 -10.86 -6.99 0.72
N GLY A 167 -10.22 -8.06 0.23
CA GLY A 167 -10.89 -9.20 -0.41
C GLY A 167 -10.83 -10.52 0.38
N GLY A 168 -10.82 -10.45 1.72
CA GLY A 168 -10.87 -11.67 2.54
C GLY A 168 -10.27 -11.60 3.95
N PHE A 169 -9.80 -10.44 4.43
CA PHE A 169 -9.40 -10.32 5.84
C PHE A 169 -10.63 -10.00 6.70
N ARG A 170 -11.06 -10.96 7.52
CA ARG A 170 -12.20 -10.81 8.43
C ARG A 170 -11.73 -10.90 9.86
N VAL A 171 -12.00 -9.87 10.66
CA VAL A 171 -11.59 -9.81 12.06
C VAL A 171 -12.02 -11.06 12.85
N PRO A 172 -13.27 -11.56 12.76
CA PRO A 172 -13.67 -12.78 13.47
C PRO A 172 -12.84 -14.02 13.10
N GLU A 173 -12.60 -14.25 11.81
CA GLU A 173 -11.86 -15.42 11.31
C GLU A 173 -10.38 -15.34 11.74
N VAL A 174 -9.80 -14.14 11.74
CA VAL A 174 -8.41 -13.92 12.20
C VAL A 174 -8.28 -14.17 13.70
N MET A 175 -9.27 -13.75 14.49
CA MET A 175 -9.29 -14.03 15.93
C MET A 175 -9.37 -15.53 16.19
N GLU A 176 -10.26 -16.24 15.51
CA GLU A 176 -10.36 -17.70 15.60
C GLU A 176 -9.04 -18.39 15.24
N GLN A 177 -8.42 -18.03 14.10
CA GLN A 177 -7.16 -18.61 13.65
C GLN A 177 -5.96 -18.28 14.56
N SER A 178 -6.02 -17.18 15.32
CA SER A 178 -5.00 -16.83 16.31
C SER A 178 -5.10 -17.66 17.61
N GLY A 179 -6.19 -18.40 17.80
CA GLY A 179 -6.51 -19.10 19.04
C GLY A 179 -7.07 -18.19 20.14
N ALA A 180 -7.41 -16.94 19.82
CA ALA A 180 -8.10 -16.04 20.74
C ALA A 180 -9.61 -16.30 20.72
N ARG A 181 -10.26 -16.20 21.87
CA ARG A 181 -11.72 -16.31 21.97
C ARG A 181 -12.37 -14.95 21.73
N LEU A 182 -13.19 -14.84 20.70
CA LEU A 182 -13.97 -13.64 20.41
C LEU A 182 -14.98 -13.34 21.54
N VAL A 183 -14.91 -12.14 22.10
CA VAL A 183 -15.89 -11.60 23.06
C VAL A 183 -16.50 -10.33 22.46
N GLU A 184 -17.68 -10.45 21.86
CA GLU A 184 -18.35 -9.33 21.22
C GLU A 184 -19.03 -8.41 22.26
N VAL A 185 -18.86 -7.09 22.10
CA VAL A 185 -19.49 -6.09 22.98
C VAL A 185 -20.28 -5.03 22.21
N GLY A 186 -21.19 -4.36 22.91
CA GLY A 186 -22.02 -3.28 22.34
C GLY A 186 -22.95 -3.73 21.21
N THR A 187 -23.31 -2.79 20.34
CA THR A 187 -24.08 -3.02 19.12
C THR A 187 -23.33 -2.51 17.88
N THR A 188 -23.87 -2.75 16.68
CA THR A 188 -23.25 -2.31 15.42
C THR A 188 -22.99 -0.80 15.38
N ASN A 189 -23.94 0.00 15.86
CA ASN A 189 -23.87 1.45 15.79
C ASN A 189 -23.45 2.11 17.11
N ARG A 190 -23.61 1.45 18.27
CA ARG A 190 -23.31 2.04 19.58
C ARG A 190 -22.57 1.08 20.49
N THR A 191 -21.35 1.45 20.84
CA THR A 191 -20.53 0.73 21.81
C THR A 191 -19.87 1.72 22.76
N ARG A 192 -19.94 1.45 24.06
CA ARG A 192 -19.38 2.29 25.13
C ARG A 192 -18.33 1.52 25.93
N ALA A 193 -17.50 2.25 26.67
CA ALA A 193 -16.55 1.65 27.60
C ALA A 193 -17.22 0.79 28.68
N ALA A 194 -18.48 1.06 29.04
CA ALA A 194 -19.25 0.22 29.96
C ALA A 194 -19.49 -1.20 29.41
N ASP A 195 -19.67 -1.36 28.09
CA ASP A 195 -19.87 -2.66 27.45
C ASP A 195 -18.59 -3.51 27.55
N TYR A 196 -17.43 -2.88 27.33
CA TYR A 196 -16.12 -3.51 27.53
C TYR A 196 -15.84 -3.87 28.98
N ARG A 197 -16.19 -2.98 29.93
CA ARG A 197 -16.02 -3.25 31.36
C ARG A 197 -16.85 -4.46 31.81
N ALA A 198 -18.12 -4.52 31.42
CA ALA A 198 -18.98 -5.66 31.72
C ALA A 198 -18.44 -6.98 31.13
N ALA A 199 -17.81 -6.94 29.95
CA ALA A 199 -17.15 -8.11 29.37
C ALA A 199 -15.89 -8.51 30.15
N ALA A 200 -15.05 -7.56 30.53
CA ALA A 200 -13.84 -7.82 31.32
C ALA A 200 -14.13 -8.35 32.74
N GLU A 201 -15.29 -8.01 33.31
CA GLU A 201 -15.75 -8.55 34.60
C GLU A 201 -16.31 -9.97 34.51
N ARG A 202 -16.91 -10.32 33.36
CA ARG A 202 -17.61 -11.60 33.16
C ARG A 202 -16.70 -12.69 32.56
N ASP A 203 -15.82 -12.30 31.66
CA ASP A 203 -15.00 -13.19 30.86
C ASP A 203 -13.51 -13.01 31.20
N ASP A 204 -12.69 -14.06 31.04
CA ASP A 204 -11.22 -13.92 31.12
C ASP A 204 -10.70 -13.20 29.87
N VAL A 205 -10.76 -11.85 29.88
CA VAL A 205 -10.33 -10.99 28.78
C VAL A 205 -8.84 -10.65 28.92
N ALA A 206 -8.04 -11.05 27.93
CA ALA A 206 -6.61 -10.78 27.87
C ALA A 206 -6.30 -9.37 27.34
N LEU A 207 -7.06 -8.88 26.38
CA LEU A 207 -6.89 -7.55 25.77
C LEU A 207 -8.21 -7.03 25.18
N LEU A 208 -8.28 -5.72 25.01
CA LEU A 208 -9.36 -5.04 24.29
C LEU A 208 -8.87 -4.70 22.89
N LEU A 209 -9.56 -5.17 21.87
CA LEU A 209 -9.23 -4.86 20.47
C LEU A 209 -10.13 -3.74 19.98
N LYS A 210 -9.52 -2.69 19.47
CA LYS A 210 -10.20 -1.59 18.77
C LYS A 210 -9.77 -1.55 17.32
N VAL A 211 -10.72 -1.66 16.38
CA VAL A 211 -10.42 -1.67 14.93
C VAL A 211 -10.95 -0.41 14.26
N HIS A 212 -10.09 0.34 13.59
CA HIS A 212 -10.47 1.53 12.84
C HIS A 212 -11.18 1.13 11.53
N PRO A 213 -12.38 1.66 11.23
CA PRO A 213 -13.10 1.36 10.00
C PRO A 213 -12.45 2.07 8.79
N SER A 214 -11.35 1.53 8.28
CA SER A 214 -10.53 2.18 7.25
C SER A 214 -11.09 2.07 5.82
N ASN A 215 -12.18 1.35 5.59
CA ASN A 215 -12.75 1.11 4.25
C ASN A 215 -14.27 1.34 4.15
N TYR A 216 -14.94 1.72 5.25
CA TYR A 216 -16.35 2.11 5.26
C TYR A 216 -16.60 3.13 6.38
N ARG A 217 -17.80 3.72 6.42
CA ARG A 217 -18.26 4.55 7.54
C ARG A 217 -19.69 4.20 7.91
N ILE A 218 -20.01 4.23 9.20
CA ILE A 218 -21.38 4.16 9.70
C ILE A 218 -21.84 5.59 9.97
N THR A 219 -22.97 6.00 9.39
CA THR A 219 -23.55 7.35 9.58
C THR A 219 -24.88 7.27 10.32
N GLY A 220 -25.31 8.37 10.95
CA GLY A 220 -26.52 8.45 11.76
C GLY A 220 -26.24 8.37 13.27
N PHE A 221 -27.11 7.70 14.03
CA PHE A 221 -26.99 7.57 15.49
C PHE A 221 -25.90 6.55 15.86
N THR A 222 -24.67 7.04 15.92
CA THR A 222 -23.48 6.25 16.24
C THR A 222 -22.83 6.70 17.53
N GLU A 223 -22.18 5.77 18.23
CA GLU A 223 -21.42 6.03 19.46
C GLU A 223 -20.29 5.02 19.56
N GLU A 224 -19.08 5.49 19.83
CA GLU A 224 -17.87 4.67 19.82
C GLU A 224 -17.04 4.97 21.07
N ALA A 225 -16.58 3.92 21.76
CA ALA A 225 -15.68 4.07 22.89
C ALA A 225 -14.30 4.57 22.41
N SER A 226 -13.84 5.68 22.98
CA SER A 226 -12.51 6.22 22.65
C SER A 226 -11.41 5.33 23.22
N VAL A 227 -10.21 5.39 22.65
CA VAL A 227 -9.03 4.67 23.16
C VAL A 227 -8.75 5.03 24.61
N ALA A 228 -8.91 6.30 24.99
CA ALA A 228 -8.72 6.77 26.36
C ALA A 228 -9.73 6.14 27.33
N ASP A 229 -11.01 6.03 26.93
CA ASP A 229 -12.02 5.38 27.76
C ASP A 229 -11.75 3.88 27.92
N LEU A 230 -11.26 3.22 26.86
CA LEU A 230 -10.89 1.81 26.89
C LEU A 230 -9.65 1.55 27.75
N ALA A 231 -8.67 2.44 27.71
CA ALA A 231 -7.46 2.31 28.52
C ALA A 231 -7.77 2.33 30.04
N ALA A 232 -8.88 2.95 30.44
CA ALA A 232 -9.36 2.98 31.82
C ALA A 232 -10.15 1.71 32.25
N VAL A 233 -10.33 0.72 31.36
CA VAL A 233 -11.09 -0.51 31.67
C VAL A 233 -10.22 -1.55 32.41
N GLY A 234 -8.93 -1.61 32.14
CA GLY A 234 -7.98 -2.50 32.83
C GLY A 234 -7.12 -3.35 31.89
N PRO A 235 -7.70 -4.24 31.06
CA PRO A 235 -6.93 -5.01 30.09
C PRO A 235 -6.24 -4.10 29.05
N PRO A 236 -5.07 -4.49 28.52
CA PRO A 236 -4.35 -3.69 27.53
C PRO A 236 -5.19 -3.47 26.27
N VAL A 237 -5.17 -2.23 25.77
CA VAL A 237 -5.84 -1.86 24.52
C VAL A 237 -4.89 -2.06 23.35
N VAL A 238 -5.30 -2.85 22.37
CA VAL A 238 -4.65 -2.98 21.07
C VAL A 238 -5.52 -2.26 20.05
N SER A 239 -4.96 -1.25 19.39
CA SER A 239 -5.68 -0.52 18.35
C SER A 239 -5.13 -0.86 16.96
N ASP A 240 -5.95 -1.54 16.15
CA ASP A 240 -5.66 -1.73 14.73
C ASP A 240 -6.12 -0.50 13.95
N LEU A 241 -5.17 0.36 13.63
CA LEU A 241 -5.41 1.59 12.86
C LEU A 241 -5.56 1.29 11.38
N GLY A 242 -4.86 0.26 10.89
CA GLY A 242 -4.89 -0.18 9.50
C GLY A 242 -4.24 0.78 8.49
N SER A 243 -4.48 2.10 8.57
CA SER A 243 -4.17 3.11 7.54
C SER A 243 -2.71 3.55 7.45
N GLY A 244 -1.96 3.45 8.55
CA GLY A 244 -0.55 3.83 8.59
C GLY A 244 -0.27 5.33 8.72
N LEU A 245 -1.24 6.13 9.17
CA LEU A 245 -0.94 7.50 9.57
C LEU A 245 -0.08 7.51 10.84
N LEU A 246 1.15 8.02 10.76
CA LEU A 246 2.10 7.96 11.88
C LEU A 246 1.79 8.99 12.98
N ASP A 247 1.46 10.21 12.59
CA ASP A 247 1.19 11.33 13.50
C ASP A 247 0.15 12.26 12.85
N GLU A 248 -1.00 12.45 13.52
CA GLU A 248 -2.11 13.23 12.98
C GLU A 248 -1.79 14.72 12.75
N ARG A 249 -0.73 15.24 13.41
CA ARG A 249 -0.29 16.63 13.28
C ARG A 249 0.32 16.91 11.92
N CYS A 250 0.83 15.87 11.25
CA CYS A 250 1.40 15.98 9.91
C CYS A 250 2.58 16.98 9.82
N ASP A 251 3.39 17.12 10.87
CA ASP A 251 4.53 18.07 10.92
C ASP A 251 5.54 17.89 9.77
N TRP A 252 5.61 16.70 9.17
CA TRP A 252 6.48 16.43 8.01
C TRP A 252 5.93 16.99 6.69
N LEU A 253 4.64 17.36 6.63
CA LEU A 253 3.98 17.94 5.46
C LEU A 253 3.96 19.48 5.50
N GLY A 254 4.29 20.09 6.64
CA GLY A 254 4.20 21.53 6.89
C GLY A 254 2.77 22.03 7.16
N GLN A 255 1.80 21.56 6.38
CA GLN A 255 0.37 21.79 6.61
C GLN A 255 -0.39 20.47 6.57
N ARG A 256 -1.28 20.24 7.54
CA ARG A 256 -2.17 19.07 7.55
C ARG A 256 -3.20 19.19 6.42
N PRO A 257 -3.30 18.18 5.53
CA PRO A 257 -4.37 18.13 4.53
C PRO A 257 -5.74 17.89 5.17
N ASP A 258 -6.77 18.61 4.69
CA ASP A 258 -8.14 18.51 5.20
C ASP A 258 -8.74 17.11 5.01
N TRP A 259 -8.37 16.42 3.93
CA TRP A 259 -8.84 15.06 3.63
C TRP A 259 -8.35 13.99 4.62
N LEU A 260 -7.42 14.34 5.53
CA LEU A 260 -7.02 13.52 6.68
C LEU A 260 -7.84 13.81 7.95
N ALA A 261 -8.92 14.60 7.87
CA ALA A 261 -9.75 14.89 9.02
C ALA A 261 -10.36 13.62 9.63
N GLY A 262 -10.18 13.47 10.94
CA GLY A 262 -10.67 12.31 11.71
C GLY A 262 -9.89 11.02 11.53
N GLU A 263 -8.81 11.00 10.74
CA GLU A 263 -7.94 9.83 10.62
C GLU A 263 -6.99 9.73 11.83
N PRO A 264 -6.97 8.61 12.56
CA PRO A 264 -6.17 8.47 13.77
C PRO A 264 -4.68 8.27 13.47
N GLY A 265 -3.82 9.02 14.16
CA GLY A 265 -2.37 8.86 14.10
C GLY A 265 -1.84 7.86 15.13
N ALA A 266 -0.89 7.01 14.75
CA ALA A 266 -0.26 6.04 15.64
C ALA A 266 0.28 6.66 16.93
N ARG A 267 0.95 7.81 16.83
CA ARG A 267 1.48 8.55 17.97
C ARG A 267 0.38 9.00 18.94
N GLN A 268 -0.73 9.51 18.43
CA GLN A 268 -1.83 9.99 19.26
C GLN A 268 -2.62 8.85 19.91
N THR A 269 -2.81 7.76 19.18
CA THR A 269 -3.44 6.56 19.74
C THR A 269 -2.63 5.97 20.89
N LEU A 270 -1.29 5.91 20.76
CA LEU A 270 -0.41 5.51 21.86
C LEU A 270 -0.49 6.50 23.03
N ALA A 271 -0.45 7.81 22.76
CA ALA A 271 -0.56 8.84 23.79
C ALA A 271 -1.91 8.81 24.52
N ALA A 272 -2.98 8.34 23.87
CA ALA A 272 -4.30 8.15 24.46
C ALA A 272 -4.39 6.90 25.36
N GLY A 273 -3.34 6.10 25.47
CA GLY A 273 -3.26 4.95 26.38
C GLY A 273 -3.36 3.59 25.71
N ALA A 274 -3.31 3.50 24.37
CA ALA A 274 -3.18 2.20 23.72
C ALA A 274 -1.87 1.52 24.13
N ALA A 275 -1.95 0.24 24.51
CA ALA A 275 -0.78 -0.56 24.87
C ALA A 275 0.00 -0.97 23.62
N LEU A 276 -0.70 -1.23 22.51
CA LEU A 276 -0.14 -1.47 21.18
C LEU A 276 -1.00 -0.80 20.10
N VAL A 277 -0.36 -0.39 19.01
CA VAL A 277 -1.01 -0.02 17.76
C VAL A 277 -0.49 -0.90 16.62
N THR A 278 -1.38 -1.26 15.69
CA THR A 278 -1.02 -1.95 14.45
C THR A 278 -1.42 -1.15 13.22
N PHE A 279 -0.58 -1.14 12.18
CA PHE A 279 -0.89 -0.46 10.93
C PHE A 279 -0.09 -0.99 9.72
N SER A 280 -0.54 -0.63 8.51
CA SER A 280 0.12 -1.00 7.25
C SER A 280 1.20 0.01 6.84
N GLY A 281 2.32 -0.48 6.31
CA GLY A 281 3.40 0.37 5.76
C GLY A 281 3.14 0.93 4.35
N ASP A 282 2.27 0.30 3.56
CA ASP A 282 2.01 0.60 2.14
C ASP A 282 0.73 1.42 1.90
N LYS A 283 0.24 2.07 2.94
CA LYS A 283 -0.91 2.97 2.88
C LYS A 283 -0.44 4.41 3.11
N LEU A 284 -0.95 5.12 4.12
CA LEU A 284 -0.61 6.53 4.37
C LEU A 284 0.86 6.72 4.79
N MET A 285 1.53 5.68 5.26
CA MET A 285 2.98 5.73 5.48
C MET A 285 3.77 5.89 4.17
N GLY A 286 3.20 5.51 3.02
CA GLY A 286 3.84 5.68 1.71
C GLY A 286 5.04 4.76 1.47
N GLY A 287 5.13 3.63 2.18
CA GLY A 287 6.23 2.67 2.10
C GLY A 287 5.85 1.32 1.49
N PRO A 288 6.64 0.27 1.73
CA PRO A 288 6.39 -1.07 1.19
C PRO A 288 5.31 -1.78 2.01
N GLN A 289 4.78 -2.89 1.48
CA GLN A 289 3.90 -3.76 2.27
C GLN A 289 4.64 -4.25 3.51
N ALA A 290 4.12 -3.87 4.67
CA ALA A 290 4.62 -4.26 5.98
C ALA A 290 3.49 -4.16 7.01
N GLY A 291 3.55 -4.96 8.05
CA GLY A 291 2.74 -4.81 9.26
C GLY A 291 3.62 -4.27 10.36
N ILE A 292 3.19 -3.19 10.99
CA ILE A 292 3.97 -2.52 12.02
C ILE A 292 3.20 -2.62 13.32
N ILE A 293 3.87 -3.08 14.38
CA ILE A 293 3.36 -3.12 15.74
C ILE A 293 4.22 -2.17 16.56
N CYS A 294 3.62 -1.15 17.18
CA CYS A 294 4.33 -0.20 18.04
C CYS A 294 3.63 -0.14 19.39
N GLY A 295 4.39 -0.01 20.49
CA GLY A 295 3.83 0.27 21.81
C GLY A 295 4.76 -0.14 22.94
N ARG A 296 4.19 -0.75 23.98
CA ARG A 296 4.92 -1.17 25.18
C ARG A 296 5.98 -2.25 24.88
N ALA A 297 7.16 -2.10 25.48
CA ALA A 297 8.31 -2.95 25.20
C ALA A 297 8.10 -4.42 25.62
N ASP A 298 7.40 -4.67 26.73
CA ASP A 298 7.11 -6.01 27.24
C ASP A 298 6.19 -6.79 26.29
N LEU A 299 5.15 -6.15 25.77
CA LEU A 299 4.21 -6.74 24.82
C LEU A 299 4.86 -7.00 23.45
N ILE A 300 5.68 -6.05 22.97
CA ILE A 300 6.47 -6.23 21.75
C ILE A 300 7.43 -7.41 21.89
N ALA A 301 8.10 -7.57 23.04
CA ALA A 301 8.99 -8.69 23.29
C ALA A 301 8.26 -10.04 23.27
N ALA A 302 7.05 -10.10 23.85
CA ALA A 302 6.19 -11.29 23.78
C ALA A 302 5.83 -11.65 22.32
N CYS A 303 5.47 -10.65 21.51
CA CYS A 303 5.17 -10.86 20.08
C CYS A 303 6.40 -11.34 19.30
N ALA A 304 7.57 -10.75 19.58
CA ALA A 304 8.82 -11.11 18.90
C ALA A 304 9.31 -12.53 19.24
N ALA A 305 9.00 -13.02 20.45
CA ALA A 305 9.35 -14.37 20.90
C ALA A 305 8.40 -15.46 20.34
N HIS A 306 7.22 -15.08 19.84
CA HIS A 306 6.23 -16.04 19.38
C HIS A 306 6.66 -16.75 18.08
N PRO A 307 6.46 -18.09 17.94
CA PRO A 307 6.93 -18.85 16.77
C PRO A 307 6.43 -18.33 15.40
N LEU A 308 5.21 -17.78 15.34
CA LEU A 308 4.66 -17.19 14.11
C LEU A 308 5.51 -16.01 13.58
N MET A 309 6.30 -15.35 14.43
CA MET A 309 7.21 -14.30 14.01
C MET A 309 8.16 -14.80 12.91
N ARG A 310 8.55 -16.08 12.93
CA ARG A 310 9.40 -16.66 11.89
C ARG A 310 8.69 -16.80 10.54
N ALA A 311 7.39 -17.10 10.55
CA ALA A 311 6.56 -17.22 9.35
C ALA A 311 6.19 -15.83 8.79
N PHE A 312 5.93 -14.85 9.66
CA PHE A 312 5.57 -13.49 9.29
C PHE A 312 6.75 -12.54 9.10
N ARG A 313 7.97 -13.06 9.14
CA ARG A 313 9.21 -12.28 9.08
C ARG A 313 9.33 -11.53 7.73
N PRO A 314 9.62 -10.22 7.73
CA PRO A 314 9.79 -9.46 6.50
C PRO A 314 11.09 -9.82 5.75
N GLY A 315 11.05 -9.62 4.43
CA GLY A 315 12.20 -9.74 3.53
C GLY A 315 13.14 -8.53 3.60
N SER A 316 14.38 -8.67 3.11
CA SER A 316 15.38 -7.61 3.14
C SER A 316 15.01 -6.39 2.29
N LEU A 317 14.40 -6.60 1.12
CA LEU A 317 13.95 -5.52 0.24
C LEU A 317 12.91 -4.63 0.93
N VAL A 318 11.96 -5.25 1.66
CA VAL A 318 10.94 -4.54 2.43
C VAL A 318 11.58 -3.75 3.57
N LEU A 319 12.53 -4.33 4.30
CA LEU A 319 13.18 -3.66 5.43
C LEU A 319 14.02 -2.45 4.97
N ASP A 320 14.71 -2.58 3.85
CA ASP A 320 15.51 -1.49 3.25
C ASP A 320 14.62 -0.33 2.79
N ALA A 321 13.52 -0.66 2.10
CA ALA A 321 12.50 0.30 1.68
C ALA A 321 11.86 1.03 2.88
N LEU A 322 11.47 0.26 3.91
CA LEU A 322 10.84 0.80 5.10
C LEU A 322 11.80 1.71 5.89
N GLN A 323 13.08 1.34 5.98
CA GLN A 323 14.13 2.17 6.59
C GLN A 323 14.24 3.51 5.85
N SER A 324 14.27 3.49 4.52
CA SER A 324 14.39 4.71 3.71
C SER A 324 13.22 5.67 3.93
N VAL A 325 11.99 5.14 3.96
CA VAL A 325 10.78 5.91 4.27
C VAL A 325 10.82 6.45 5.69
N ALA A 326 11.15 5.62 6.68
CA ALA A 326 11.23 6.07 8.07
C ALA A 326 12.26 7.19 8.27
N LEU A 327 13.41 7.11 7.59
CA LEU A 327 14.40 8.18 7.59
C LEU A 327 13.91 9.46 6.89
N ALA A 328 13.11 9.36 5.83
CA ALA A 328 12.49 10.52 5.17
C ALA A 328 11.54 11.26 6.14
N TYR A 329 10.71 10.52 6.88
CA TYR A 329 9.88 11.10 7.95
C TYR A 329 10.71 11.79 9.02
N LEU A 330 11.78 11.16 9.51
CA LEU A 330 12.66 11.76 10.53
C LEU A 330 13.36 13.03 10.04
N ARG A 331 13.67 13.11 8.74
CA ARG A 331 14.19 14.32 8.09
C ARG A 331 13.12 15.36 7.76
N ARG A 332 11.83 15.02 7.93
CA ARG A 332 10.68 15.82 7.48
C ARG A 332 10.72 16.13 5.97
N ASP A 333 11.19 15.15 5.20
CA ASP A 333 11.33 15.23 3.75
C ASP A 333 10.19 14.46 3.09
N ALA A 334 9.03 15.11 2.96
CA ALA A 334 7.85 14.53 2.34
C ALA A 334 8.02 14.26 0.84
N ASP A 335 8.87 15.04 0.16
CA ASP A 335 9.05 14.95 -1.29
C ASP A 335 9.85 13.69 -1.68
N ALA A 336 10.65 13.16 -0.74
CA ALA A 336 11.29 11.84 -0.85
C ALA A 336 10.32 10.66 -0.77
N ILE A 337 9.05 10.88 -0.36
CA ILE A 337 8.02 9.84 -0.29
C ILE A 337 7.04 10.06 -1.45
N PRO A 338 7.07 9.22 -2.51
CA PRO A 338 6.28 9.47 -3.73
C PRO A 338 4.78 9.68 -3.48
N PHE A 339 4.20 8.91 -2.55
CA PHE A 339 2.81 9.08 -2.13
C PHE A 339 2.52 10.51 -1.67
N TRP A 340 3.35 11.08 -0.77
CA TRP A 340 3.14 12.43 -0.25
C TRP A 340 3.47 13.51 -1.26
N ARG A 341 4.47 13.29 -2.13
CA ARG A 341 4.75 14.18 -3.26
C ARG A 341 3.54 14.33 -4.18
N MET A 342 2.93 13.21 -4.58
CA MET A 342 1.71 13.19 -5.39
C MET A 342 0.55 13.86 -4.66
N ALA A 343 0.30 13.47 -3.40
CA ALA A 343 -0.81 13.99 -2.60
C ALA A 343 -0.75 15.50 -2.34
N ARG A 344 0.47 16.09 -2.33
CA ARG A 344 0.71 17.52 -2.06
C ARG A 344 0.85 18.39 -3.30
N ALA A 345 0.88 17.83 -4.51
CA ALA A 345 1.05 18.62 -5.72
C ALA A 345 0.00 19.76 -5.80
N PRO A 346 0.40 21.03 -6.05
CA PRO A 346 -0.56 22.12 -6.20
C PRO A 346 -1.53 21.84 -7.36
N VAL A 347 -2.83 22.12 -7.17
CA VAL A 347 -3.84 21.84 -8.20
C VAL A 347 -3.58 22.67 -9.46
N GLU A 348 -3.03 23.88 -9.29
CA GLU A 348 -2.65 24.80 -10.37
C GLU A 348 -1.51 24.24 -11.21
N GLU A 349 -0.55 23.53 -10.60
CA GLU A 349 0.52 22.84 -11.33
C GLU A 349 -0.06 21.70 -12.17
N LEU A 350 -0.98 20.92 -11.60
CA LEU A 350 -1.68 19.87 -12.35
C LEU A 350 -2.49 20.43 -13.52
N ALA A 351 -3.14 21.58 -13.35
CA ALA A 351 -3.91 22.23 -14.41
C ALA A 351 -3.00 22.72 -15.55
N GLN A 352 -1.86 23.33 -15.21
CA GLN A 352 -0.86 23.74 -16.21
C GLN A 352 -0.28 22.54 -16.96
N ARG A 353 0.01 21.44 -16.26
CA ARG A 353 0.45 20.19 -16.88
C ARG A 353 -0.62 19.64 -17.84
N ALA A 354 -1.89 19.66 -17.44
CA ALA A 354 -2.99 19.22 -18.29
C ALA A 354 -3.11 20.03 -19.59
N GLU A 355 -2.96 21.35 -19.52
CA GLU A 355 -2.90 22.22 -20.71
C GLU A 355 -1.70 21.90 -21.60
N ALA A 356 -0.53 21.69 -20.99
CA ALA A 356 0.72 21.41 -21.70
C ALA A 356 0.73 20.03 -22.41
N LEU A 357 -0.12 19.08 -22.01
CA LEU A 357 -0.24 17.79 -22.72
C LEU A 357 -0.68 17.95 -24.18
N GLY A 358 -1.42 19.01 -24.51
CA GLY A 358 -1.89 19.29 -25.87
C GLY A 358 -2.84 18.24 -26.44
N VAL A 359 -3.47 17.44 -25.58
CA VAL A 359 -4.42 16.37 -25.92
C VAL A 359 -5.60 16.38 -24.96
N GLY A 360 -6.76 15.95 -25.44
CA GLY A 360 -7.99 15.99 -24.65
C GLY A 360 -8.41 17.40 -24.23
N ARG A 361 -9.43 17.49 -23.39
CA ARG A 361 -9.90 18.75 -22.79
C ARG A 361 -9.36 18.88 -21.37
N PRO A 362 -8.50 19.88 -21.06
CA PRO A 362 -8.09 20.17 -19.69
C PRO A 362 -9.30 20.45 -18.81
N THR A 363 -9.33 19.85 -17.62
CA THR A 363 -10.44 19.97 -16.67
C THR A 363 -9.96 19.89 -15.23
N ARG A 364 -10.78 20.40 -14.30
CA ARG A 364 -10.62 20.13 -12.87
C ARG A 364 -11.23 18.77 -12.57
N THR A 365 -10.54 17.99 -11.74
CA THR A 365 -10.95 16.63 -11.38
C THR A 365 -10.92 16.48 -9.86
N THR A 366 -11.36 15.31 -9.39
CA THR A 366 -11.24 14.90 -8.01
C THR A 366 -10.46 13.60 -7.93
N ALA A 367 -9.38 13.64 -7.16
CA ALA A 367 -8.57 12.48 -6.80
C ALA A 367 -9.07 11.87 -5.48
N LEU A 368 -8.69 10.62 -5.23
CA LEU A 368 -9.05 9.87 -4.02
C LEU A 368 -7.77 9.40 -3.32
N ALA A 369 -7.74 9.52 -1.99
CA ALA A 369 -6.62 9.00 -1.19
C ALA A 369 -6.47 7.48 -1.36
N GLY A 370 -7.58 6.74 -1.42
CA GLY A 370 -7.62 5.32 -1.79
C GLY A 370 -8.70 4.53 -1.07
N ALA A 371 -9.25 3.53 -1.78
CA ALA A 371 -10.41 2.75 -1.36
C ALA A 371 -10.20 1.91 -0.08
N GLY A 372 -8.96 1.68 0.36
CA GLY A 372 -8.63 0.80 1.49
C GLY A 372 -8.16 1.51 2.78
N SER A 373 -8.14 2.84 2.81
CA SER A 373 -7.63 3.62 3.95
C SER A 373 -8.54 4.77 4.38
N LEU A 374 -9.18 5.46 3.42
CA LEU A 374 -9.94 6.69 3.68
C LEU A 374 -11.18 6.75 2.77
N PRO A 375 -12.28 6.08 3.15
CA PRO A 375 -13.48 6.00 2.31
C PRO A 375 -14.13 7.39 2.16
N GLY A 376 -14.37 7.78 0.90
CA GLY A 376 -15.11 8.98 0.53
C GLY A 376 -14.34 10.30 0.67
N GLN A 377 -13.02 10.28 0.89
CA GLN A 377 -12.22 11.50 1.01
C GLN A 377 -11.70 11.96 -0.36
N GLU A 378 -12.15 13.14 -0.74
CA GLU A 378 -11.86 13.78 -2.03
C GLU A 378 -10.67 14.75 -1.92
N ILE A 379 -9.82 14.73 -2.93
CA ILE A 379 -8.65 15.61 -3.05
C ILE A 379 -8.81 16.41 -4.35
N PRO A 380 -8.88 17.76 -4.29
CA PRO A 380 -8.94 18.59 -5.49
C PRO A 380 -7.80 18.26 -6.47
N SER A 381 -8.10 18.13 -7.75
CA SER A 381 -7.12 17.73 -8.77
C SER A 381 -7.39 18.40 -10.12
N ALA A 382 -6.56 18.09 -11.11
CA ALA A 382 -6.74 18.47 -12.51
C ALA A 382 -6.13 17.43 -13.44
N GLY A 383 -6.63 17.41 -14.67
CA GLY A 383 -6.20 16.49 -15.71
C GLY A 383 -6.93 16.74 -17.01
N ILE A 384 -7.16 15.70 -17.80
CA ILE A 384 -7.82 15.81 -19.10
C ILE A 384 -9.01 14.85 -19.22
N GLU A 385 -10.01 15.27 -19.99
CA GLU A 385 -11.16 14.47 -20.39
C GLU A 385 -11.14 14.16 -21.89
N LEU A 386 -11.57 12.96 -22.24
CA LEU A 386 -11.78 12.51 -23.60
C LEU A 386 -13.23 12.05 -23.75
N ASP A 387 -13.90 12.50 -24.80
CA ASP A 387 -15.25 12.05 -25.14
C ASP A 387 -15.18 10.64 -25.77
N GLY A 388 -15.74 9.65 -25.09
CA GLY A 388 -15.62 8.22 -25.40
C GLY A 388 -14.89 7.41 -24.32
N ASP A 389 -15.12 6.08 -24.34
CA ASP A 389 -14.36 5.11 -23.55
C ASP A 389 -13.11 4.66 -24.33
N TYR A 390 -11.95 5.14 -23.88
CA TYR A 390 -10.62 4.78 -24.41
C TYR A 390 -9.83 3.88 -23.45
N ALA A 391 -10.44 3.40 -22.36
CA ALA A 391 -9.69 2.72 -21.30
C ALA A 391 -9.01 1.44 -21.79
N ALA A 392 -9.63 0.72 -22.73
CA ALA A 392 -9.03 -0.46 -23.34
C ALA A 392 -7.80 -0.11 -24.21
N ALA A 393 -7.90 0.93 -25.03
CA ALA A 393 -6.80 1.39 -25.89
C ALA A 393 -5.62 1.90 -25.04
N LEU A 394 -5.90 2.69 -24.00
CA LEU A 394 -4.88 3.19 -23.07
C LEU A 394 -4.16 2.06 -22.32
N ARG A 395 -4.87 1.01 -21.89
CA ARG A 395 -4.26 -0.18 -21.27
C ARG A 395 -3.45 -1.04 -22.27
N ALA A 396 -3.72 -0.91 -23.56
CA ALA A 396 -2.98 -1.62 -24.60
C ALA A 396 -1.66 -0.93 -24.99
N PHE A 397 -1.50 0.35 -24.63
CA PHE A 397 -0.27 1.13 -24.83
C PHE A 397 0.91 0.56 -24.03
N ASP A 398 2.14 0.94 -24.39
CA ASP A 398 3.36 0.52 -23.70
C ASP A 398 4.23 1.73 -23.28
N PRO A 399 4.42 1.99 -21.97
CA PRO A 399 3.79 1.27 -20.85
C PRO A 399 2.28 1.55 -20.76
N PRO A 400 1.46 0.63 -20.20
CA PRO A 400 0.02 0.84 -20.07
C PRO A 400 -0.35 2.08 -19.27
N VAL A 401 -1.35 2.82 -19.74
CA VAL A 401 -1.95 3.95 -19.01
C VAL A 401 -3.32 3.53 -18.48
N VAL A 402 -3.51 3.63 -17.16
CA VAL A 402 -4.74 3.23 -16.49
C VAL A 402 -5.54 4.47 -16.10
N ALA A 403 -6.61 4.74 -16.84
CA ALA A 403 -7.53 5.86 -16.61
C ALA A 403 -8.88 5.36 -16.05
N ARG A 404 -9.72 6.29 -15.57
CA ARG A 404 -11.10 5.98 -15.15
C ARG A 404 -12.10 6.42 -16.22
N VAL A 405 -13.27 5.78 -16.26
CA VAL A 405 -14.36 6.12 -17.19
C VAL A 405 -15.59 6.50 -16.36
N ASN A 406 -16.19 7.64 -16.68
CA ASN A 406 -17.44 8.10 -16.10
C ASN A 406 -18.41 8.46 -17.22
N GLU A 407 -19.57 7.81 -17.30
CA GLU A 407 -20.62 8.12 -18.29
C GLU A 407 -20.09 8.31 -19.73
N GLN A 408 -19.32 7.33 -20.24
CA GLN A 408 -18.67 7.37 -21.57
C GLN A 408 -17.61 8.47 -21.74
N THR A 409 -17.17 9.13 -20.68
CA THR A 409 -16.04 10.06 -20.69
C THR A 409 -14.84 9.40 -20.03
N THR A 410 -13.72 9.31 -20.75
CA THR A 410 -12.45 8.87 -20.16
C THR A 410 -11.79 10.05 -19.44
N VAL A 411 -11.47 9.87 -18.16
CA VAL A 411 -10.81 10.87 -17.32
C VAL A 411 -9.40 10.40 -16.96
N ILE A 412 -8.42 11.23 -17.29
CA ILE A 412 -7.02 11.07 -16.93
C ILE A 412 -6.71 12.13 -15.89
N ASP A 413 -6.50 11.71 -14.64
CA ASP A 413 -6.19 12.60 -13.52
C ASP A 413 -4.69 12.64 -13.27
N LEU A 414 -4.08 13.84 -13.33
CA LEU A 414 -2.63 14.00 -13.25
C LEU A 414 -2.07 13.98 -11.83
N ARG A 415 -2.92 13.89 -10.80
CA ARG A 415 -2.47 13.72 -9.40
C ARG A 415 -1.56 12.51 -9.22
N THR A 416 -1.87 11.43 -9.92
CA THR A 416 -1.19 10.14 -9.80
C THR A 416 -0.22 9.85 -10.94
N VAL A 417 -0.11 10.78 -11.90
CA VAL A 417 0.85 10.70 -13.01
C VAL A 417 2.13 11.42 -12.59
N ASP A 418 3.24 10.69 -12.54
CA ASP A 418 4.55 11.32 -12.31
C ASP A 418 4.87 12.24 -13.51
N PRO A 419 5.37 13.46 -13.31
CA PRO A 419 5.66 14.39 -14.41
C PRO A 419 6.53 13.79 -15.53
N VAL A 420 7.38 12.81 -15.23
CA VAL A 420 8.19 12.13 -16.27
C VAL A 420 7.35 11.33 -17.26
N ASP A 421 6.13 10.92 -16.88
CA ASP A 421 5.21 10.14 -17.70
C ASP A 421 4.25 11.01 -18.53
N ASP A 422 4.33 12.35 -18.45
CA ASP A 422 3.43 13.24 -19.21
C ASP A 422 3.53 12.98 -20.73
N ALA A 423 4.74 12.74 -21.24
CA ALA A 423 4.95 12.39 -22.65
C ALA A 423 4.34 11.03 -23.03
N VAL A 424 4.40 10.05 -22.12
CA VAL A 424 3.79 8.73 -22.29
C VAL A 424 2.28 8.86 -22.37
N VAL A 425 1.67 9.62 -21.45
CA VAL A 425 0.23 9.89 -21.44
C VAL A 425 -0.21 10.57 -22.73
N ALA A 426 0.48 11.63 -23.17
CA ALA A 426 0.13 12.32 -24.40
C ALA A 426 0.25 11.42 -25.65
N ALA A 427 1.25 10.55 -25.71
CA ALA A 427 1.40 9.57 -26.78
C ALA A 427 0.28 8.53 -26.78
N ALA A 428 -0.05 7.97 -25.61
CA ALA A 428 -1.12 6.98 -25.46
C ALA A 428 -2.48 7.54 -25.90
N VAL A 429 -2.80 8.78 -25.51
CA VAL A 429 -4.05 9.46 -25.89
C VAL A 429 -4.12 9.71 -27.40
N ARG A 430 -3.05 10.20 -28.03
CA ARG A 430 -3.04 10.41 -29.49
C ARG A 430 -3.27 9.11 -30.25
N GLN A 431 -2.64 8.02 -29.82
CA GLN A 431 -2.83 6.72 -30.45
C GLN A 431 -4.27 6.20 -30.25
N ALA A 432 -4.82 6.34 -29.04
CA ALA A 432 -6.18 5.91 -28.75
C ALA A 432 -7.23 6.66 -29.61
N LEU A 433 -7.06 7.96 -29.80
CA LEU A 433 -7.93 8.79 -30.63
C LEU A 433 -7.84 8.41 -32.12
N GLN A 434 -6.66 8.02 -32.60
CA GLN A 434 -6.46 7.58 -33.99
C GLN A 434 -7.08 6.20 -34.28
N GLN A 435 -7.24 5.34 -33.27
CA GLN A 435 -7.80 3.99 -33.44
C GLN A 435 -9.35 3.97 -33.46
N GLN A 436 -10.00 5.05 -33.03
CA GLN A 436 -11.46 5.21 -33.07
C GLN A 436 -11.96 6.14 -34.19
N ALA A 437 -11.09 6.93 -34.81
CA ALA A 437 -11.37 7.74 -35.99
C ALA A 437 -11.26 6.91 -37.27
#